data_AF-A0A7X6UL33-F1
#
_entry.id   AF-A0A7X6UL33-F1
#
_cell.length_a   1.000
_cell.length_b   1.000
_cell.length_c   1.000
_cell.angle_alpha   90.00
_cell.angle_beta   90.00
_cell.angle_gamma   90.00
#
_symmetry.space_group_name_H-M   'P 1'
#
loop_
_entity.id
_entity.type
_entity.pdbx_description
1 polymer ?
#
loop_
_entity_poly.entity_id
_entity_poly.type
_entity_poly.pdbx_seq_one_letter_code
_entity_poly.pdbx_strand_id
1 'polypeptide(L)'
;SEEAITALPLQRKFYSKYISRYKDRVVVIISDALRYETGRSLSSKLQDDAKCSAQIEAMLGVLPTYTRLGMAALLPHKSLEMTDDYNVLVDGLPCDDLKQRENILQNHSPNSCSIQFDDIKAMKRDAVRQFFTGQDIIYIYHNQIDARGDKPNTENEVFIACEEAIDEIYNLIKRLTEDVSATQYVVTADHGFIYKRDKLQESDKIANVAGKTAWVNRRFIISDKAINEDGICSIPLGRILGNNDSKIVSFPLSSNVFKVAGGGQNYVHGGSSPQEMLIPVVQVKTEKGHKETNPVQITLVSMIQKITNLITTLDFIQNEPISDTVKATSYRIFFVSEENEKISNENIFVADLRETDPQKRIFRLRFNFKNKQYDKSQRYYVVAYDEKNDMEILRHAVVMDIAFADDFGFNV
;
A
#
# COMPACT_ATOMS: atom_id res chain seq x y z
N SER A 1 10.20 5.59 -23.24
CA SER A 1 11.46 6.13 -23.82
C SER A 1 12.58 5.11 -23.63
N GLU A 2 13.73 5.27 -24.31
CA GLU A 2 14.93 4.45 -24.03
C GLU A 2 15.47 4.63 -22.60
N GLU A 3 15.34 5.84 -22.06
CA GLU A 3 15.71 6.15 -20.68
C GLU A 3 14.88 5.37 -19.65
N ALA A 4 13.57 5.18 -19.86
CA ALA A 4 12.75 4.42 -18.91
C ALA A 4 13.14 2.93 -18.84
N ILE A 5 13.58 2.34 -19.96
CA ILE A 5 14.03 0.94 -20.04
C ILE A 5 15.37 0.73 -19.32
N THR A 6 16.16 1.80 -19.14
CA THR A 6 17.45 1.75 -18.45
C THR A 6 17.35 2.20 -16.99
N ALA A 7 16.36 3.06 -16.66
CA ALA A 7 16.16 3.58 -15.31
C ALA A 7 15.39 2.62 -14.38
N LEU A 8 14.42 1.88 -14.91
CA LEU A 8 13.60 0.94 -14.12
C LEU A 8 13.92 -0.52 -14.46
N PRO A 9 13.92 -1.42 -13.45
CA PRO A 9 13.92 -2.84 -13.73
C PRO A 9 12.74 -3.24 -14.60
N LEU A 10 12.98 -4.12 -15.57
CA LEU A 10 11.93 -4.63 -16.45
C LEU A 10 11.19 -5.79 -15.77
N GLN A 11 9.86 -5.82 -15.90
CA GLN A 11 9.04 -6.91 -15.35
C GLN A 11 9.47 -8.28 -15.87
N ARG A 12 9.86 -8.40 -17.16
CA ARG A 12 10.45 -9.64 -17.72
C ARG A 12 11.78 -10.07 -17.08
N LYS A 13 12.34 -9.29 -16.16
CA LYS A 13 13.52 -9.64 -15.36
C LYS A 13 13.19 -9.88 -13.90
N PHE A 14 11.90 -9.87 -13.52
CA PHE A 14 11.42 -9.99 -12.15
C PHE A 14 12.04 -11.19 -11.44
N TYR A 15 11.87 -12.41 -11.97
CA TYR A 15 12.39 -13.62 -11.34
C TYR A 15 13.91 -13.55 -11.12
N SER A 16 14.66 -13.21 -12.17
CA SER A 16 16.12 -13.14 -12.11
C SER A 16 16.63 -12.06 -11.15
N LYS A 17 15.92 -10.93 -11.02
CA LYS A 17 16.35 -9.81 -10.20
C LYS A 17 15.97 -10.00 -8.72
N TYR A 18 14.73 -10.42 -8.46
CA TYR A 18 14.15 -10.44 -7.13
C TYR A 18 14.12 -11.83 -6.51
N ILE A 19 13.81 -12.87 -7.28
CA ILE A 19 13.50 -14.19 -6.71
C ILE A 19 14.72 -15.11 -6.66
N SER A 20 15.50 -15.19 -7.75
CA SER A 20 16.62 -16.14 -7.88
C SER A 20 17.77 -15.95 -6.86
N ARG A 21 17.78 -14.83 -6.13
CA ARG A 21 18.81 -14.49 -5.14
C ARG A 21 18.52 -15.01 -3.74
N TYR A 22 17.29 -15.45 -3.48
CA TYR A 22 16.91 -16.01 -2.19
C TYR A 22 17.55 -17.39 -2.02
N LYS A 23 18.24 -17.59 -0.89
CA LYS A 23 18.79 -18.89 -0.49
C LYS A 23 17.85 -19.66 0.43
N ASP A 24 17.05 -18.91 1.17
CA ASP A 24 16.01 -19.42 2.06
C ASP A 24 14.64 -19.29 1.37
N ARG A 25 13.63 -19.93 1.96
CA ARG A 25 12.26 -19.88 1.45
C ARG A 25 11.77 -18.44 1.20
N VAL A 26 11.19 -18.21 0.02
CA VAL A 26 10.53 -16.96 -0.36
C VAL A 26 9.08 -17.23 -0.81
N VAL A 27 8.16 -16.39 -0.33
CA VAL A 27 6.76 -16.41 -0.76
C VAL A 27 6.53 -15.21 -1.69
N VAL A 28 6.13 -15.48 -2.92
CA VAL A 28 5.81 -14.46 -3.92
C VAL A 28 4.30 -14.33 -4.01
N ILE A 29 3.76 -13.15 -3.68
CA ILE A 29 2.32 -12.87 -3.76
C ILE A 29 2.10 -11.99 -4.99
N ILE A 30 1.42 -12.53 -5.99
CA ILE A 30 1.07 -11.81 -7.21
C ILE A 30 -0.39 -11.41 -7.09
N SER A 31 -0.62 -10.11 -6.87
CA SER A 31 -1.96 -9.53 -6.82
C SER A 31 -2.30 -8.93 -8.17
N ASP A 32 -3.26 -9.54 -8.86
CA ASP A 32 -3.79 -9.07 -10.14
C ASP A 32 -4.23 -7.60 -10.02
N ALA A 33 -3.82 -6.78 -10.99
CA ALA A 33 -4.09 -5.35 -11.08
C ALA A 33 -3.62 -4.48 -9.88
N LEU A 34 -2.63 -4.92 -9.09
CA LEU A 34 -2.10 -4.12 -7.98
C LEU A 34 -1.26 -2.91 -8.46
N ARG A 35 -1.87 -1.73 -8.41
CA ARG A 35 -1.20 -0.45 -8.72
C ARG A 35 -0.07 -0.10 -7.75
N TYR A 36 0.87 0.71 -8.22
CA TYR A 36 2.00 1.18 -7.42
C TYR A 36 1.56 1.87 -6.12
N GLU A 37 0.54 2.73 -6.17
CA GLU A 37 0.06 3.46 -4.99
C GLU A 37 -0.62 2.53 -3.97
N THR A 38 -1.32 1.50 -4.44
CA THR A 38 -1.88 0.44 -3.58
C THR A 38 -0.77 -0.38 -2.94
N GLY A 39 0.25 -0.77 -3.70
CA GLY A 39 1.46 -1.41 -3.17
C GLY A 39 2.21 -0.53 -2.18
N ARG A 40 2.26 0.80 -2.40
CA ARG A 40 2.86 1.76 -1.47
C ARG A 40 2.09 1.82 -0.15
N SER A 41 0.76 1.77 -0.21
CA SER A 41 -0.10 1.74 0.97
C SER A 41 0.08 0.44 1.76
N LEU A 42 0.18 -0.71 1.09
CA LEU A 42 0.57 -1.98 1.71
C LEU A 42 1.95 -1.88 2.38
N SER A 43 2.95 -1.33 1.69
CA SER A 43 4.29 -1.13 2.24
C SER A 43 4.28 -0.25 3.49
N SER A 44 3.48 0.83 3.50
CA SER A 44 3.34 1.70 4.68
C SER A 44 2.71 0.95 5.85
N LYS A 45 1.63 0.20 5.58
CA LYS A 45 0.96 -0.63 6.60
C LYS A 45 1.90 -1.68 7.20
N LEU A 46 2.73 -2.29 6.37
CA LEU A 46 3.75 -3.24 6.84
C LEU A 46 4.86 -2.54 7.64
N GLN A 47 5.31 -1.35 7.26
CA GLN A 47 6.31 -0.58 8.02
C GLN A 47 5.80 -0.13 9.40
N ASP A 48 4.49 0.01 9.56
CA ASP A 48 3.86 0.34 10.85
C ASP A 48 3.75 -0.86 11.78
N ASP A 49 3.99 -2.08 11.29
CA ASP A 49 4.04 -3.29 12.10
C ASP A 49 5.46 -3.53 12.63
N ALA A 50 5.59 -3.63 13.95
CA ALA A 50 6.85 -3.90 14.65
C ALA A 50 7.62 -5.09 14.06
N LYS A 51 6.91 -6.15 13.64
CA LYS A 51 7.54 -7.39 13.18
C LYS A 51 7.80 -7.41 11.69
N CYS A 52 7.67 -6.29 11.00
CA CYS A 52 7.79 -6.22 9.55
C CYS A 52 8.78 -5.13 9.16
N SER A 53 9.59 -5.43 8.16
CA SER A 53 10.33 -4.43 7.40
C SER A 53 9.93 -4.58 5.94
N ALA A 54 9.54 -3.49 5.29
CA ALA A 54 9.15 -3.49 3.89
C ALA A 54 9.90 -2.42 3.11
N GLN A 55 10.32 -2.78 1.90
CA GLN A 55 10.87 -1.86 0.91
C GLN A 55 10.07 -1.99 -0.37
N ILE A 56 9.76 -0.86 -1.00
CA ILE A 56 9.05 -0.80 -2.26
C ILE A 56 9.89 -0.10 -3.32
N GLU A 57 9.94 -0.69 -4.50
CA GLU A 57 10.42 -0.05 -5.72
C GLU A 57 9.46 -0.30 -6.87
N ALA A 58 9.60 0.48 -7.95
CA ALA A 58 8.84 0.31 -9.16
C ALA A 58 9.61 -0.55 -10.16
N MET A 59 8.91 -1.44 -10.85
CA MET A 59 9.37 -2.05 -12.09
C MET A 59 8.49 -1.61 -13.26
N LEU A 60 9.09 -1.58 -14.45
CA LEU A 60 8.39 -1.27 -15.69
C LEU A 60 7.69 -2.52 -16.22
N GLY A 61 6.37 -2.47 -16.27
CA GLY A 61 5.51 -3.53 -16.80
C GLY A 61 5.75 -3.84 -18.28
N VAL A 62 5.30 -5.02 -18.70
CA VAL A 62 5.21 -5.37 -20.12
C VAL A 62 4.03 -4.66 -20.78
N LEU A 63 4.15 -4.39 -22.08
CA LEU A 63 3.07 -3.81 -22.89
C LEU A 63 2.67 -4.80 -24.00
N PRO A 64 1.40 -5.20 -24.11
CA PRO A 64 0.26 -4.71 -23.35
C PRO A 64 0.26 -5.14 -21.88
N THR A 65 -0.26 -4.27 -21.01
CA THR A 65 -0.38 -4.46 -19.55
C THR A 65 -1.63 -5.29 -19.21
N TYR A 66 -1.64 -6.55 -19.63
CA TYR A 66 -2.76 -7.47 -19.40
C TYR A 66 -2.28 -8.77 -18.75
N THR A 67 -3.21 -9.46 -18.11
CA THR A 67 -2.94 -10.59 -17.21
C THR A 67 -2.01 -11.64 -17.81
N ARG A 68 -2.29 -12.18 -19.01
CA ARG A 68 -1.52 -13.32 -19.55
C ARG A 68 -0.04 -12.97 -19.74
N LEU A 69 0.26 -11.81 -20.35
CA LEU A 69 1.65 -11.41 -20.59
C LEU A 69 2.34 -10.93 -19.32
N GLY A 70 1.64 -10.18 -18.47
CA GLY A 70 2.17 -9.72 -17.18
C GLY A 70 2.53 -10.90 -16.28
N MET A 71 1.63 -11.88 -16.13
CA MET A 71 1.87 -13.10 -15.35
C MET A 71 3.02 -13.94 -15.92
N ALA A 72 3.10 -14.08 -17.25
CA ALA A 72 4.20 -14.79 -17.90
C ALA A 72 5.57 -14.13 -17.62
N ALA A 73 5.62 -12.80 -17.61
CA ALA A 73 6.84 -12.05 -17.35
C ALA A 73 7.39 -12.23 -15.92
N LEU A 74 6.55 -12.63 -14.96
CA LEU A 74 6.94 -12.89 -13.57
C LEU A 74 7.52 -14.29 -13.33
N LEU A 75 7.40 -15.20 -14.29
CA LEU A 75 7.93 -16.55 -14.22
C LEU A 75 9.44 -16.58 -14.56
N PRO A 76 10.19 -17.60 -14.10
CA PRO A 76 11.54 -17.83 -14.58
C PRO A 76 11.52 -18.19 -16.06
N HIS A 77 12.36 -17.52 -16.86
CA HIS A 77 12.40 -17.79 -18.30
C HIS A 77 13.72 -17.37 -18.95
N LYS A 78 14.04 -17.99 -20.07
CA LYS A 78 15.06 -17.50 -21.03
C LYS A 78 14.42 -16.71 -22.16
N SER A 79 13.18 -17.04 -22.53
CA SER A 79 12.44 -16.48 -23.65
C SER A 79 10.95 -16.31 -23.31
N LEU A 80 10.38 -15.20 -23.76
CA LEU A 80 8.94 -14.94 -23.81
C LEU A 80 8.55 -14.79 -25.28
N GLU A 81 7.44 -15.39 -25.67
CA GLU A 81 6.95 -15.38 -27.05
C GLU A 81 5.44 -15.13 -27.09
N MET A 82 5.00 -14.44 -28.15
CA MET A 82 3.59 -14.36 -28.52
C MET A 82 3.39 -15.03 -29.88
N THR A 83 2.62 -16.12 -29.90
CA THR A 83 2.32 -16.85 -31.14
C THR A 83 1.49 -16.01 -32.09
N ASP A 84 1.31 -16.47 -33.33
CA ASP A 84 0.44 -15.78 -34.30
C ASP A 84 -1.04 -15.80 -33.88
N ASP A 85 -1.45 -16.83 -33.13
CA ASP A 85 -2.77 -16.87 -32.44
C ASP A 85 -2.82 -16.06 -31.13
N TYR A 86 -1.82 -15.22 -30.87
CA TYR A 86 -1.71 -14.35 -29.70
C TYR A 86 -1.65 -15.07 -28.34
N ASN A 87 -1.24 -16.34 -28.31
CA ASN A 87 -0.96 -17.06 -27.08
C ASN A 87 0.42 -16.68 -26.56
N VAL A 88 0.57 -16.62 -25.23
CA VAL A 88 1.84 -16.29 -24.58
C VAL A 88 2.53 -17.58 -24.15
N LEU A 89 3.79 -17.73 -24.54
CA LEU A 89 4.62 -18.86 -24.19
C LEU A 89 5.83 -18.42 -23.37
N VAL A 90 6.22 -19.27 -22.42
CA VAL A 90 7.40 -19.13 -21.59
C VAL A 90 8.31 -20.33 -21.87
N ASP A 91 9.47 -20.08 -22.47
CA ASP A 91 10.38 -21.14 -22.93
C ASP A 91 9.68 -22.23 -23.77
N GLY A 92 8.74 -21.80 -24.63
CA GLY A 92 7.94 -22.66 -25.50
C GLY A 92 6.76 -23.36 -24.81
N LEU A 93 6.53 -23.13 -23.52
CA LEU A 93 5.43 -23.73 -22.76
C LEU A 93 4.28 -22.73 -22.54
N PRO A 94 3.01 -23.18 -22.60
CA PRO A 94 1.88 -22.34 -22.20
C PRO A 94 1.91 -22.06 -20.69
N CYS A 95 1.31 -20.95 -20.27
CA CYS A 95 1.27 -20.51 -18.87
C CYS A 95 -0.07 -19.86 -18.49
N ASP A 96 -1.15 -20.25 -19.16
CA ASP A 96 -2.48 -19.67 -19.01
C ASP A 96 -3.08 -20.00 -17.64
N ASP A 97 -2.88 -21.23 -17.15
CA ASP A 97 -3.43 -21.70 -15.88
C ASP A 97 -2.37 -21.90 -14.77
N LEU A 98 -2.85 -22.06 -13.54
CA LEU A 98 -2.01 -22.21 -12.34
C LEU A 98 -1.03 -23.39 -12.43
N LYS A 99 -1.47 -24.53 -12.99
CA LYS A 99 -0.67 -25.76 -13.06
C LYS A 99 0.44 -25.63 -14.11
N GLN A 100 0.14 -24.97 -15.22
CA GLN A 100 1.13 -24.64 -16.24
C GLN A 100 2.21 -23.70 -15.69
N ARG A 101 1.83 -22.67 -14.92
CA ARG A 101 2.77 -21.76 -14.25
C ARG A 101 3.62 -22.48 -13.21
N GLU A 102 3.03 -23.37 -12.42
CA GLU A 102 3.76 -24.23 -11.49
C GLU A 102 4.79 -25.13 -12.20
N ASN A 103 4.41 -25.76 -13.30
CA ASN A 103 5.33 -26.59 -14.08
C ASN A 103 6.55 -25.80 -14.59
N ILE A 104 6.34 -24.57 -15.06
CA ILE A 104 7.43 -23.66 -15.47
C ILE A 104 8.34 -23.32 -14.27
N LEU A 105 7.76 -23.01 -13.11
CA LEU A 105 8.53 -22.76 -11.89
C LEU A 105 9.36 -23.98 -11.49
N GLN A 106 8.77 -25.17 -11.49
CA GLN A 106 9.42 -26.43 -11.11
C GLN A 106 10.56 -26.83 -12.06
N ASN A 107 10.44 -26.52 -13.36
CA ASN A 107 11.52 -26.71 -14.32
C ASN A 107 12.76 -25.87 -14.01
N HIS A 108 12.60 -24.74 -13.30
CA HIS A 108 13.71 -23.88 -12.88
C HIS A 108 14.14 -24.14 -11.43
N SER A 109 13.19 -24.40 -10.53
CA SER A 109 13.39 -24.65 -9.12
C SER A 109 12.47 -25.80 -8.68
N PRO A 110 12.98 -27.04 -8.57
CA PRO A 110 12.14 -28.22 -8.31
C PRO A 110 11.29 -28.13 -7.02
N ASN A 111 11.80 -27.43 -6.01
CA ASN A 111 11.13 -27.19 -4.73
C ASN A 111 10.27 -25.91 -4.81
N SER A 112 9.37 -25.86 -5.78
CA SER A 112 8.45 -24.73 -5.95
C SER A 112 7.02 -25.17 -6.20
N CYS A 113 6.08 -24.30 -5.82
CA CYS A 113 4.66 -24.52 -6.02
C CYS A 113 3.91 -23.23 -6.30
N SER A 114 2.71 -23.36 -6.86
CA SER A 114 1.74 -22.29 -7.06
C SER A 114 0.42 -22.60 -6.37
N ILE A 115 -0.24 -21.60 -5.80
CA ILE A 115 -1.54 -21.75 -5.13
C ILE A 115 -2.40 -20.50 -5.30
N GLN A 116 -3.73 -20.64 -5.32
CA GLN A 116 -4.63 -19.50 -5.24
C GLN A 116 -4.70 -18.98 -3.80
N PHE A 117 -4.86 -17.68 -3.66
CA PHE A 117 -5.04 -17.01 -2.37
C PHE A 117 -6.23 -17.60 -1.58
N ASP A 118 -7.36 -17.85 -2.24
CA ASP A 118 -8.54 -18.37 -1.56
C ASP A 118 -8.34 -19.80 -1.04
N ASP A 119 -7.59 -20.63 -1.78
CA ASP A 119 -7.29 -22.00 -1.36
C ASP A 119 -6.44 -22.00 -0.08
N ILE A 120 -5.37 -21.20 -0.06
CA ILE A 120 -4.50 -21.10 1.12
C ILE A 120 -5.22 -20.44 2.31
N LYS A 121 -6.10 -19.46 2.05
CA LYS A 121 -6.95 -18.80 3.06
C LYS A 121 -7.92 -19.79 3.70
N ALA A 122 -8.47 -20.73 2.92
CA ALA A 122 -9.39 -21.76 3.41
C ALA A 122 -8.69 -22.91 4.17
N MET A 123 -7.40 -23.15 3.94
CA MET A 123 -6.65 -24.20 4.64
C MET A 123 -6.55 -23.94 6.14
N LYS A 124 -6.60 -25.00 6.94
CA LYS A 124 -6.25 -24.95 8.38
C LYS A 124 -4.73 -24.96 8.57
N ARG A 125 -4.27 -24.53 9.75
CA ARG A 125 -2.84 -24.43 10.10
C ARG A 125 -2.00 -25.64 9.73
N ASP A 126 -2.45 -26.85 10.05
CA ASP A 126 -1.67 -28.07 9.76
C ASP A 126 -1.60 -28.39 8.26
N ALA A 127 -2.66 -28.10 7.50
CA ALA A 127 -2.64 -28.24 6.05
C ALA A 127 -1.69 -27.22 5.40
N VAL A 128 -1.65 -25.98 5.89
CA VAL A 128 -0.65 -24.98 5.44
C VAL A 128 0.77 -25.46 5.75
N ARG A 129 1.03 -25.98 6.96
CA ARG A 129 2.35 -26.54 7.30
C ARG A 129 2.77 -27.69 6.39
N GLN A 130 1.85 -28.60 6.09
CA GLN A 130 2.11 -29.69 5.17
C GLN A 130 2.40 -29.18 3.76
N PHE A 131 1.59 -28.23 3.25
CA PHE A 131 1.78 -27.62 1.94
C PHE A 131 3.16 -26.95 1.79
N PHE A 132 3.64 -26.25 2.83
CA PHE A 132 4.93 -25.58 2.82
C PHE A 132 6.13 -26.53 3.03
N THR A 133 5.91 -27.79 3.39
CA THR A 133 7.01 -28.72 3.67
C THR A 133 7.81 -28.99 2.39
N GLY A 134 9.13 -28.75 2.44
CA GLY A 134 10.03 -28.93 1.30
C GLY A 134 9.92 -27.88 0.20
N GLN A 135 9.11 -26.82 0.37
CA GLN A 135 8.96 -25.75 -0.61
C GLN A 135 9.91 -24.58 -0.31
N ASP A 136 10.65 -24.15 -1.34
CA ASP A 136 11.59 -23.04 -1.31
C ASP A 136 11.00 -21.79 -1.96
N ILE A 137 10.27 -21.94 -3.07
CA ILE A 137 9.62 -20.81 -3.77
C ILE A 137 8.12 -21.09 -3.88
N ILE A 138 7.31 -20.23 -3.27
CA ILE A 138 5.85 -20.39 -3.27
C ILE A 138 5.22 -19.19 -3.97
N TYR A 139 4.55 -19.41 -5.10
CA TYR A 139 3.78 -18.37 -5.79
C TYR A 139 2.32 -18.43 -5.34
N ILE A 140 1.80 -17.31 -4.84
CA ILE A 140 0.41 -17.15 -4.42
C ILE A 140 -0.26 -16.15 -5.36
N TYR A 141 -1.30 -16.59 -6.05
CA TYR A 141 -2.08 -15.76 -6.96
C TYR A 141 -3.31 -15.19 -6.26
N HIS A 142 -3.42 -13.87 -6.24
CA HIS A 142 -4.46 -13.11 -5.56
C HIS A 142 -5.18 -12.22 -6.59
N ASN A 143 -6.51 -12.18 -6.59
CA ASN A 143 -7.28 -11.56 -7.68
C ASN A 143 -8.37 -10.59 -7.18
N GLN A 144 -8.12 -9.93 -6.06
CA GLN A 144 -9.17 -9.17 -5.37
C GLN A 144 -9.57 -7.88 -6.11
N ILE A 145 -8.64 -7.24 -6.83
CA ILE A 145 -8.86 -5.99 -7.56
C ILE A 145 -9.47 -6.25 -8.93
N ASP A 146 -8.78 -7.03 -9.76
CA ASP A 146 -9.17 -7.24 -11.16
C ASP A 146 -10.52 -7.98 -11.27
N ALA A 147 -10.77 -8.99 -10.42
CA ALA A 147 -12.06 -9.70 -10.40
C ALA A 147 -13.29 -8.82 -10.13
N ARG A 148 -13.11 -7.62 -9.54
CA ARG A 148 -14.15 -6.60 -9.40
C ARG A 148 -14.08 -5.53 -10.47
N GLY A 149 -12.88 -5.11 -10.86
CA GLY A 149 -12.65 -4.13 -11.91
C GLY A 149 -13.21 -4.58 -13.26
N ASP A 150 -13.01 -5.84 -13.65
CA ASP A 150 -13.36 -6.31 -14.99
C ASP A 150 -14.87 -6.58 -15.20
N LYS A 151 -15.64 -6.61 -14.12
CA LYS A 151 -17.08 -6.86 -14.17
C LYS A 151 -17.86 -5.54 -14.23
N PRO A 152 -18.67 -5.31 -15.29
CA PRO A 152 -19.40 -4.05 -15.49
C PRO A 152 -20.26 -3.59 -14.30
N ASN A 153 -20.77 -4.53 -13.50
CA ASN A 153 -21.64 -4.25 -12.36
C ASN A 153 -20.89 -3.98 -11.05
N THR A 154 -19.57 -4.17 -11.00
CA THR A 154 -18.73 -3.96 -9.80
C THR A 154 -17.53 -3.05 -10.04
N GLU A 155 -17.35 -2.47 -11.24
CA GLU A 155 -16.19 -1.62 -11.55
C GLU A 155 -16.01 -0.47 -10.55
N ASN A 156 -17.12 0.06 -10.03
CA ASN A 156 -17.14 1.17 -9.07
C ASN A 156 -16.64 0.78 -7.67
N GLU A 157 -16.48 -0.50 -7.38
CA GLU A 157 -15.96 -1.03 -6.12
C GLU A 157 -14.43 -1.12 -6.09
N VAL A 158 -13.73 -0.77 -7.18
CA VAL A 158 -12.28 -0.98 -7.30
C VAL A 158 -11.44 -0.32 -6.19
N PHE A 159 -11.91 0.78 -5.60
CA PHE A 159 -11.20 1.42 -4.48
C PHE A 159 -11.35 0.65 -3.17
N ILE A 160 -12.56 0.16 -2.89
CA ILE A 160 -12.81 -0.80 -1.80
C ILE A 160 -11.96 -2.05 -2.05
N ALA A 161 -11.83 -2.44 -3.32
CA ALA A 161 -11.02 -3.57 -3.70
C ALA A 161 -9.54 -3.43 -3.40
N CYS A 162 -9.00 -2.23 -3.61
CA CYS A 162 -7.63 -1.90 -3.25
C CYS A 162 -7.41 -1.97 -1.74
N GLU A 163 -8.34 -1.46 -0.94
CA GLU A 163 -8.26 -1.51 0.52
C GLU A 163 -8.30 -2.94 1.05
N GLU A 164 -9.25 -3.75 0.58
CA GLU A 164 -9.35 -5.16 0.96
C GLU A 164 -8.12 -5.96 0.52
N ALA A 165 -7.61 -5.73 -0.69
CA ALA A 165 -6.39 -6.37 -1.18
C ALA A 165 -5.20 -6.11 -0.24
N ILE A 166 -5.05 -4.87 0.25
CA ILE A 166 -4.01 -4.51 1.21
C ILE A 166 -4.17 -5.34 2.49
N ASP A 167 -5.38 -5.43 3.02
CA ASP A 167 -5.68 -6.16 4.26
C ASP A 167 -5.49 -7.67 4.12
N GLU A 168 -5.94 -8.24 3.01
CA GLU A 168 -5.82 -9.66 2.70
C GLU A 168 -4.35 -10.08 2.58
N ILE A 169 -3.56 -9.32 1.83
CA ILE A 169 -2.12 -9.59 1.65
C ILE A 169 -1.37 -9.40 2.98
N TYR A 170 -1.65 -8.32 3.72
CA TYR A 170 -1.05 -8.07 5.03
C TYR A 170 -1.34 -9.23 6.01
N ASN A 171 -2.60 -9.63 6.13
CA ASN A 171 -3.00 -10.71 7.03
C ASN A 171 -2.41 -12.06 6.62
N LEU A 172 -2.29 -12.33 5.31
CA LEU A 172 -1.64 -13.54 4.82
C LEU A 172 -0.16 -13.58 5.20
N ILE A 173 0.57 -12.48 5.02
CA ILE A 173 1.99 -12.37 5.40
C ILE A 173 2.15 -12.71 6.88
N LYS A 174 1.35 -12.09 7.76
CA LYS A 174 1.37 -12.35 9.20
C LYS A 174 1.09 -13.81 9.54
N ARG A 175 0.01 -14.35 8.97
CA ARG A 175 -0.38 -15.75 9.19
C ARG A 175 0.71 -16.72 8.76
N LEU A 176 1.28 -16.56 7.57
CA LEU A 176 2.34 -17.45 7.06
C LEU A 176 3.62 -17.33 7.89
N THR A 177 3.90 -16.16 8.46
CA THR A 177 5.02 -15.98 9.39
C THR A 177 4.81 -16.84 10.64
N GLU A 178 3.60 -16.85 11.19
CA GLU A 178 3.26 -17.55 12.44
C GLU A 178 3.03 -19.06 12.26
N ASP A 179 2.42 -19.46 11.15
CA ASP A 179 2.03 -20.86 10.91
C ASP A 179 3.19 -21.72 10.40
N VAL A 180 3.99 -21.15 9.49
CA VAL A 180 5.03 -21.89 8.74
C VAL A 180 6.40 -21.23 8.73
N SER A 181 6.60 -20.19 9.56
CA SER A 181 7.91 -19.54 9.70
C SER A 181 8.47 -18.98 8.40
N ALA A 182 7.62 -18.66 7.42
CA ALA A 182 8.03 -17.92 6.24
C ALA A 182 8.36 -16.48 6.66
N THR A 183 9.55 -15.99 6.33
CA THR A 183 9.99 -14.64 6.77
C THR A 183 10.43 -13.74 5.63
N GLN A 184 10.40 -14.23 4.39
CA GLN A 184 10.75 -13.48 3.20
C GLN A 184 9.57 -13.50 2.23
N TYR A 185 9.09 -12.31 1.86
CA TYR A 185 7.98 -12.16 0.94
C TYR A 185 8.32 -11.15 -0.16
N VAL A 186 7.77 -11.38 -1.35
CA VAL A 186 7.79 -10.41 -2.45
C VAL A 186 6.36 -10.25 -2.94
N VAL A 187 5.79 -9.06 -2.82
CA VAL A 187 4.45 -8.73 -3.33
C VAL A 187 4.60 -7.93 -4.62
N THR A 188 3.87 -8.33 -5.66
CA THR A 188 3.89 -7.64 -6.96
C THR A 188 2.59 -7.82 -7.73
N ALA A 189 2.55 -7.32 -8.97
CA ALA A 189 1.44 -7.44 -9.89
C ALA A 189 1.90 -7.87 -11.28
N ASP A 190 0.96 -8.30 -12.10
CA ASP A 190 1.07 -8.47 -13.53
C ASP A 190 0.84 -7.15 -14.29
N HIS A 191 -0.12 -6.34 -13.88
CA HIS A 191 -0.39 -5.02 -14.42
C HIS A 191 -1.00 -4.07 -13.38
N GLY A 192 -1.17 -2.80 -13.75
CA GLY A 192 -2.09 -1.88 -13.09
C GLY A 192 -3.33 -1.61 -13.95
N PHE A 193 -4.03 -0.53 -13.66
CA PHE A 193 -5.28 -0.18 -14.35
C PHE A 193 -5.55 1.33 -14.33
N ILE A 194 -6.41 1.78 -15.23
CA ILE A 194 -7.07 3.08 -15.17
C ILE A 194 -8.49 2.88 -14.70
N TYR A 195 -8.92 3.75 -13.78
CA TYR A 195 -10.32 3.89 -13.42
C TYR A 195 -10.83 5.32 -13.68
N LYS A 196 -12.00 5.43 -14.33
CA LYS A 196 -12.75 6.68 -14.48
C LYS A 196 -14.13 6.49 -13.88
N ARG A 197 -14.64 7.50 -13.16
CA ARG A 197 -16.00 7.46 -12.59
C ARG A 197 -17.08 7.79 -13.63
N ASP A 198 -16.77 8.67 -14.56
CA ASP A 198 -17.69 9.05 -15.62
C ASP A 198 -17.75 7.99 -16.71
N LYS A 199 -18.93 7.81 -17.29
CA LYS A 199 -19.11 6.94 -18.45
C LYS A 199 -18.32 7.50 -19.63
N LEU A 200 -17.60 6.63 -20.33
CA LEU A 200 -16.90 7.00 -21.56
C LEU A 200 -17.88 7.50 -22.62
N GLN A 201 -17.61 8.67 -23.16
CA GLN A 201 -18.33 9.22 -24.30
C GLN A 201 -17.82 8.60 -25.60
N GLU A 202 -18.56 8.75 -26.71
CA GLU A 202 -18.06 8.29 -28.02
C GLU A 202 -16.79 9.05 -28.46
N SER A 203 -16.61 10.30 -28.00
CA SER A 203 -15.37 11.08 -28.23
C SER A 203 -14.14 10.48 -27.53
N ASP A 204 -14.33 9.65 -26.51
CA ASP A 204 -13.24 8.97 -25.80
C ASP A 204 -12.85 7.65 -26.47
N LYS A 205 -13.52 7.27 -27.57
CA LYS A 205 -13.35 6.01 -28.28
C LYS A 205 -12.72 6.20 -29.65
N ILE A 206 -11.64 5.47 -29.88
CA ILE A 206 -10.96 5.39 -31.17
C ILE A 206 -11.54 4.18 -31.93
N ALA A 207 -12.15 4.40 -33.09
CA ALA A 207 -12.85 3.38 -33.86
C ALA A 207 -12.26 3.20 -35.26
N ASN A 208 -12.45 2.00 -35.84
CA ASN A 208 -12.13 1.69 -37.25
C ASN A 208 -10.64 1.80 -37.65
N VAL A 209 -9.73 1.67 -36.68
CA VAL A 209 -8.27 1.80 -36.91
C VAL A 209 -7.54 0.47 -37.12
N ALA A 210 -8.20 -0.66 -36.82
CA ALA A 210 -7.59 -1.98 -36.84
C ALA A 210 -7.87 -2.76 -38.13
N GLY A 211 -6.88 -3.50 -38.63
CA GLY A 211 -7.06 -4.47 -39.71
C GLY A 211 -7.81 -5.73 -39.26
N LYS A 212 -8.34 -6.52 -40.21
CA LYS A 212 -9.19 -7.70 -39.91
C LYS A 212 -8.51 -8.80 -39.09
N THR A 213 -7.19 -8.91 -39.16
CA THR A 213 -6.39 -9.93 -38.46
C THR A 213 -5.77 -9.42 -37.16
N ALA A 214 -5.94 -8.12 -36.85
CA ALA A 214 -5.38 -7.52 -35.66
C ALA A 214 -6.13 -7.98 -34.41
N TRP A 215 -5.40 -8.23 -33.33
CA TRP A 215 -6.01 -8.44 -32.03
C TRP A 215 -6.31 -7.09 -31.38
N VAL A 216 -7.58 -6.77 -31.24
CA VAL A 216 -8.06 -5.50 -30.67
C VAL A 216 -8.56 -5.71 -29.25
N ASN A 217 -8.05 -4.93 -28.31
CA ASN A 217 -8.56 -4.78 -26.95
C ASN A 217 -8.77 -3.29 -26.65
N ARG A 218 -9.41 -2.92 -25.53
CA ARG A 218 -9.72 -1.53 -25.17
C ARG A 218 -8.50 -0.63 -25.11
N ARG A 219 -7.34 -1.14 -24.73
CA ARG A 219 -6.15 -0.33 -24.46
C ARG A 219 -4.96 -0.66 -25.36
N PHE A 220 -5.09 -1.66 -26.23
CA PHE A 220 -4.05 -2.01 -27.18
C PHE A 220 -4.62 -2.68 -28.43
N ILE A 221 -3.83 -2.64 -29.50
CA ILE A 221 -4.00 -3.44 -30.71
C ILE A 221 -2.67 -4.11 -31.01
N ILE A 222 -2.68 -5.42 -31.30
CA ILE A 222 -1.51 -6.14 -31.82
C ILE A 222 -1.74 -6.46 -33.29
N SER A 223 -0.79 -6.09 -34.14
CA SER A 223 -0.86 -6.29 -35.59
C SER A 223 0.53 -6.32 -36.24
N ASP A 224 0.61 -6.78 -37.50
CA ASP A 224 1.87 -6.80 -38.26
C ASP A 224 2.42 -5.41 -38.62
N LYS A 225 1.59 -4.37 -38.49
CA LYS A 225 1.92 -2.99 -38.86
C LYS A 225 1.50 -2.03 -37.74
N ALA A 226 2.23 -0.93 -37.63
CA ALA A 226 1.88 0.18 -36.77
C ALA A 226 0.59 0.86 -37.24
N ILE A 227 -0.21 1.33 -36.28
CA ILE A 227 -1.38 2.16 -36.56
C ILE A 227 -0.94 3.61 -36.52
N ASN A 228 -1.11 4.31 -37.65
CA ASN A 228 -0.71 5.71 -37.84
C ASN A 228 -1.94 6.61 -37.81
N GLU A 229 -2.51 6.81 -36.64
CA GLU A 229 -3.68 7.67 -36.41
C GLU A 229 -3.44 8.58 -35.20
N ASP A 230 -4.14 9.71 -35.15
CA ASP A 230 -4.00 10.69 -34.08
C ASP A 230 -4.30 10.08 -32.71
N GLY A 231 -3.40 10.36 -31.74
CA GLY A 231 -3.55 9.87 -30.38
C GLY A 231 -3.19 8.40 -30.17
N ILE A 232 -2.63 7.71 -31.18
CA ILE A 232 -2.10 6.35 -31.05
C ILE A 232 -0.57 6.38 -31.14
N CYS A 233 0.08 5.62 -30.26
CA CYS A 233 1.50 5.32 -30.35
C CYS A 233 1.69 3.82 -30.62
N SER A 234 2.81 3.47 -31.26
CA SER A 234 3.14 2.10 -31.64
C SER A 234 4.57 1.75 -31.24
N ILE A 235 4.80 0.56 -30.70
CA ILE A 235 6.14 0.03 -30.42
C ILE A 235 6.29 -1.43 -30.88
N PRO A 236 7.49 -1.88 -31.31
CA PRO A 236 7.71 -3.28 -31.67
C PRO A 236 7.52 -4.23 -30.48
N LEU A 237 6.77 -5.32 -30.68
CA LEU A 237 6.56 -6.35 -29.67
C LEU A 237 7.88 -7.01 -29.27
N GLY A 238 8.78 -7.24 -30.23
CA GLY A 238 10.11 -7.79 -29.94
C GLY A 238 10.92 -6.97 -28.93
N ARG A 239 10.72 -5.65 -28.88
CA ARG A 239 11.35 -4.78 -27.87
C ARG A 239 10.80 -5.06 -26.45
N ILE A 240 9.51 -5.36 -26.33
CA ILE A 240 8.83 -5.68 -25.07
C ILE A 240 9.19 -7.09 -24.60
N LEU A 241 9.26 -8.05 -25.52
CA LEU A 241 9.59 -9.45 -25.20
C LEU A 241 11.11 -9.66 -25.02
N GLY A 242 11.93 -8.79 -25.61
CA GLY A 242 13.37 -8.96 -25.66
C GLY A 242 13.81 -10.01 -26.68
N ASN A 243 13.08 -10.12 -27.79
CA ASN A 243 13.30 -11.06 -28.89
C ASN A 243 13.13 -10.35 -30.25
N ASN A 244 13.09 -11.12 -31.34
CA ASN A 244 12.97 -10.59 -32.72
C ASN A 244 11.52 -10.62 -33.25
N ASP A 245 10.50 -10.61 -32.40
CA ASP A 245 9.11 -10.58 -32.83
C ASP A 245 8.82 -9.31 -33.66
N SER A 246 8.26 -9.50 -34.86
CA SER A 246 7.98 -8.46 -35.84
C SER A 246 6.64 -7.76 -35.65
N LYS A 247 5.74 -8.28 -34.79
CA LYS A 247 4.45 -7.67 -34.50
C LYS A 247 4.64 -6.31 -33.82
N ILE A 248 3.63 -5.47 -33.93
CA ILE A 248 3.58 -4.13 -33.36
C ILE A 248 2.44 -4.05 -32.35
N VAL A 249 2.73 -3.44 -31.19
CA VAL A 249 1.73 -3.09 -30.18
C VAL A 249 1.40 -1.61 -30.34
N SER A 250 0.15 -1.32 -30.68
CA SER A 250 -0.40 0.04 -30.81
C SER A 250 -1.33 0.34 -29.63
N PHE A 251 -1.26 1.52 -29.04
CA PHE A 251 -2.00 1.88 -27.83
C PHE A 251 -2.36 3.37 -27.80
N PRO A 252 -3.46 3.77 -27.12
CA PRO A 252 -3.81 5.17 -26.98
C PRO A 252 -2.78 5.92 -26.13
N LEU A 253 -2.36 7.11 -26.57
CA LEU A 253 -1.47 8.00 -25.82
C LEU A 253 -2.17 8.58 -24.57
N SER A 254 -3.50 8.71 -24.63
CA SER A 254 -4.33 9.27 -23.56
C SER A 254 -5.08 8.18 -22.79
N SER A 255 -6.03 8.62 -21.97
CA SER A 255 -6.99 7.73 -21.29
C SER A 255 -8.16 7.30 -22.19
N ASN A 256 -8.05 7.50 -23.51
CA ASN A 256 -8.99 6.99 -24.50
C ASN A 256 -8.89 5.47 -24.63
N VAL A 257 -9.89 4.86 -25.27
CA VAL A 257 -9.95 3.42 -25.51
C VAL A 257 -10.25 3.11 -26.97
N PHE A 258 -9.83 1.95 -27.45
CA PHE A 258 -10.32 1.42 -28.71
C PHE A 258 -11.76 0.92 -28.54
N LYS A 259 -12.59 1.18 -29.55
CA LYS A 259 -13.98 0.76 -29.57
C LYS A 259 -14.06 -0.76 -29.80
N VAL A 260 -14.37 -1.49 -28.72
CA VAL A 260 -14.67 -2.93 -28.73
C VAL A 260 -16.05 -3.20 -28.16
N ALA A 261 -16.68 -4.30 -28.56
CA ALA A 261 -18.00 -4.68 -28.05
C ALA A 261 -17.90 -5.29 -26.64
N GLY A 262 -18.87 -4.95 -25.78
CA GLY A 262 -19.03 -5.55 -24.46
C GLY A 262 -18.07 -5.03 -23.39
N GLY A 263 -18.26 -5.54 -22.16
CA GLY A 263 -17.50 -5.36 -20.92
C GLY A 263 -17.42 -3.94 -20.34
N GLY A 264 -16.64 -3.83 -19.26
CA GLY A 264 -16.51 -2.63 -18.44
C GLY A 264 -15.96 -1.41 -19.18
N GLN A 265 -16.38 -0.21 -18.79
CA GLN A 265 -15.91 1.05 -19.41
C GLN A 265 -15.20 1.95 -18.42
N ASN A 266 -15.46 1.75 -17.13
CA ASN A 266 -14.92 2.58 -16.08
C ASN A 266 -13.58 2.05 -15.60
N TYR A 267 -13.34 0.74 -15.70
CA TYR A 267 -12.07 0.07 -15.42
C TYR A 267 -11.47 -0.51 -16.69
N VAL A 268 -10.23 -0.12 -16.99
CA VAL A 268 -9.51 -0.60 -18.19
C VAL A 268 -8.02 -0.79 -17.91
N HIS A 269 -7.43 -1.78 -18.56
CA HIS A 269 -6.00 -2.06 -18.53
C HIS A 269 -5.53 -2.57 -19.91
N GLY A 270 -4.22 -2.75 -20.09
CA GLY A 270 -3.61 -3.16 -21.36
C GLY A 270 -2.83 -2.05 -22.07
N GLY A 271 -2.91 -0.81 -21.59
CA GLY A 271 -2.28 0.37 -22.18
C GLY A 271 -0.96 0.76 -21.53
N SER A 272 -0.47 1.94 -21.92
CA SER A 272 0.86 2.43 -21.56
C SER A 272 0.86 3.51 -20.47
N SER A 273 -0.25 3.73 -19.76
CA SER A 273 -0.28 4.78 -18.73
C SER A 273 0.64 4.42 -17.56
N PRO A 274 1.17 5.42 -16.82
CA PRO A 274 1.94 5.13 -15.61
C PRO A 274 1.16 4.27 -14.60
N GLN A 275 -0.15 4.44 -14.50
CA GLN A 275 -1.02 3.66 -13.61
C GLN A 275 -1.11 2.18 -14.01
N GLU A 276 -0.95 1.88 -15.30
CA GLU A 276 -0.92 0.51 -15.84
C GLU A 276 0.50 -0.09 -15.83
N MET A 277 1.53 0.73 -16.07
CA MET A 277 2.90 0.30 -16.36
C MET A 277 3.85 0.33 -15.16
N LEU A 278 3.58 1.14 -14.13
CA LEU A 278 4.43 1.18 -12.93
C LEU A 278 3.93 0.14 -11.94
N ILE A 279 4.63 -0.99 -11.89
CA ILE A 279 4.24 -2.14 -11.07
C ILE A 279 5.04 -2.13 -9.77
N PRO A 280 4.39 -2.28 -8.60
CA PRO A 280 5.10 -2.33 -7.34
C PRO A 280 5.85 -3.66 -7.19
N VAL A 281 7.05 -3.59 -6.61
CA VAL A 281 7.75 -4.73 -6.03
C VAL A 281 7.99 -4.42 -4.56
N VAL A 282 7.19 -5.03 -3.68
CA VAL A 282 7.29 -4.85 -2.23
C VAL A 282 8.03 -6.05 -1.65
N GLN A 283 9.28 -5.85 -1.24
CA GLN A 283 10.08 -6.86 -0.54
C GLN A 283 9.83 -6.71 0.96
N VAL A 284 9.41 -7.80 1.62
CA VAL A 284 9.03 -7.80 3.03
C VAL A 284 9.86 -8.83 3.77
N LYS A 285 10.43 -8.43 4.91
CA LYS A 285 10.98 -9.37 5.89
C LYS A 285 10.18 -9.29 7.17
N THR A 286 9.84 -10.46 7.73
CA THR A 286 9.14 -10.54 9.00
C THR A 286 10.00 -11.17 10.09
N GLU A 287 9.73 -10.75 11.33
CA GLU A 287 10.37 -11.28 12.54
C GLU A 287 9.43 -12.22 13.29
N LYS A 288 10.03 -13.21 13.97
CA LYS A 288 9.33 -14.18 14.80
C LYS A 288 9.28 -13.70 16.25
N GLY A 289 8.33 -14.21 17.03
CA GLY A 289 8.26 -13.97 18.48
C GLY A 289 7.54 -12.67 18.86
N HIS A 290 7.55 -12.32 20.14
CA HIS A 290 6.98 -11.06 20.65
C HIS A 290 7.98 -9.92 20.49
N LYS A 291 7.52 -8.76 20.00
CA LYS A 291 8.32 -7.53 19.95
C LYS A 291 7.62 -6.51 20.82
N GLU A 292 8.30 -6.02 21.84
CA GLU A 292 7.75 -5.00 22.73
C GLU A 292 7.53 -3.71 21.94
N THR A 293 6.37 -3.10 22.15
CA THR A 293 6.01 -1.80 21.59
C THR A 293 5.57 -0.91 22.73
N ASN A 294 5.93 0.37 22.68
CA ASN A 294 5.61 1.34 23.70
C ASN A 294 4.72 2.46 23.11
N PRO A 295 3.76 2.98 23.88
CA PRO A 295 3.02 4.17 23.46
C PRO A 295 3.96 5.37 23.41
N VAL A 296 3.80 6.21 22.39
CA VAL A 296 4.60 7.42 22.24
C VAL A 296 4.36 8.37 23.42
N GLN A 297 5.41 8.83 24.08
CA GLN A 297 5.27 9.73 25.22
C GLN A 297 5.15 11.20 24.79
N ILE A 298 4.45 12.00 25.59
CA ILE A 298 4.46 13.47 25.46
C ILE A 298 5.06 14.10 26.70
N THR A 299 5.64 15.30 26.55
CA THR A 299 6.23 16.04 27.68
C THR A 299 5.92 17.52 27.56
N LEU A 300 5.77 18.19 28.70
CA LEU A 300 5.58 19.64 28.77
C LEU A 300 6.89 20.35 28.46
N VAL A 301 6.89 21.22 27.44
CA VAL A 301 8.06 22.03 27.04
C VAL A 301 8.06 23.37 27.78
N SER A 302 6.88 23.97 27.95
CA SER A 302 6.77 25.25 28.64
C SER A 302 7.29 25.15 30.08
N MET A 303 8.31 25.93 30.42
CA MET A 303 8.80 26.07 31.80
C MET A 303 7.83 26.92 32.62
N ILE A 304 6.73 26.30 33.06
CA ILE A 304 5.71 26.98 33.85
C ILE A 304 5.76 26.54 35.31
N GLN A 305 5.86 27.51 36.21
CA GLN A 305 5.77 27.30 37.66
C GLN A 305 4.51 27.96 38.24
N LYS A 306 3.95 28.95 37.53
CA LYS A 306 2.81 29.75 37.99
C LYS A 306 1.87 30.08 36.84
N ILE A 307 0.56 30.01 37.11
CA ILE A 307 -0.53 30.40 36.21
C ILE A 307 -1.19 31.66 36.76
N THR A 308 -1.22 32.75 36.00
CA THR A 308 -1.79 34.03 36.44
C THR A 308 -3.05 34.46 35.70
N ASN A 309 -3.41 33.75 34.62
CA ASN A 309 -4.53 34.09 33.75
C ASN A 309 -5.51 32.93 33.64
N LEU A 310 -6.81 33.24 33.53
CA LEU A 310 -7.86 32.24 33.27
C LEU A 310 -7.70 31.53 31.92
N ILE A 311 -6.89 32.08 31.01
CA ILE A 311 -6.58 31.46 29.73
C ILE A 311 -5.07 31.39 29.62
N THR A 312 -4.53 30.17 29.56
CA THR A 312 -3.09 29.91 29.41
C THR A 312 -2.86 28.93 28.28
N THR A 313 -1.79 29.16 27.53
CA THR A 313 -1.38 28.31 26.44
C THR A 313 -0.05 27.67 26.80
N LEU A 314 0.06 26.36 26.63
CA LEU A 314 1.27 25.59 26.91
C LEU A 314 1.70 24.80 25.68
N ASP A 315 3.01 24.71 25.53
CA ASP A 315 3.65 23.92 24.49
C ASP A 315 4.08 22.58 25.08
N PHE A 316 3.75 21.52 24.35
CA PHE A 316 4.13 20.14 24.62
C PHE A 316 4.91 19.61 23.43
N ILE A 317 5.61 18.51 23.63
CA ILE A 317 6.34 17.82 22.57
C ILE A 317 5.99 16.33 22.62
N GLN A 318 5.79 15.73 21.44
CA GLN A 318 5.85 14.28 21.31
C GLN A 318 7.34 13.88 21.40
N ASN A 319 7.71 12.93 22.24
CA ASN A 319 9.13 12.67 22.54
C ASN A 319 9.85 11.96 21.38
N GLU A 320 9.20 10.97 20.77
CA GLU A 320 9.74 10.18 19.65
C GLU A 320 8.82 10.20 18.42
N PRO A 321 9.32 10.18 17.18
CA PRO A 321 8.47 10.00 16.01
C PRO A 321 7.82 8.61 16.05
N ILE A 322 6.61 8.48 15.49
CA ILE A 322 5.96 7.18 15.38
C ILE A 322 6.80 6.23 14.53
N SER A 323 6.92 5.00 15.02
CA SER A 323 7.69 3.95 14.39
C SER A 323 7.01 2.57 14.52
N ASP A 324 7.72 1.55 14.08
CA ASP A 324 7.35 0.16 14.24
C ASP A 324 7.30 -0.25 15.73
N THR A 325 8.10 0.36 16.62
CA THR A 325 8.10 0.11 18.07
C THR A 325 7.41 1.18 18.91
N VAL A 326 7.28 2.41 18.40
CA VAL A 326 6.67 3.55 19.09
C VAL A 326 5.28 3.82 18.50
N LYS A 327 4.22 3.57 19.28
CA LYS A 327 2.84 3.57 18.78
C LYS A 327 2.09 4.86 19.04
N ALA A 328 1.33 5.29 18.02
CA ALA A 328 0.46 6.45 18.12
C ALA A 328 -0.55 6.27 19.25
N THR A 329 -0.72 7.32 20.06
CA THR A 329 -1.51 7.27 21.30
C THR A 329 -2.27 8.59 21.49
N SER A 330 -3.52 8.50 21.91
CA SER A 330 -4.33 9.68 22.25
C SER A 330 -4.22 10.01 23.73
N TYR A 331 -4.02 11.29 24.05
CA TYR A 331 -3.86 11.79 25.42
C TYR A 331 -4.93 12.81 25.78
N ARG A 332 -5.53 12.65 26.96
CA ARG A 332 -6.37 13.67 27.61
C ARG A 332 -5.52 14.51 28.55
N ILE A 333 -5.49 15.81 28.32
CA ILE A 333 -4.59 16.75 29.01
C ILE A 333 -5.43 17.87 29.63
N PHE A 334 -5.30 18.06 30.94
CA PHE A 334 -6.09 19.02 31.71
C PHE A 334 -5.40 19.38 33.03
N PHE A 335 -5.93 20.38 33.71
CA PHE A 335 -5.49 20.75 35.04
C PHE A 335 -6.40 20.20 36.13
N VAL A 336 -5.78 19.76 37.23
CA VAL A 336 -6.46 19.29 38.44
C VAL A 336 -5.94 20.00 39.70
N SER A 337 -6.80 20.10 40.71
CA SER A 337 -6.38 20.39 42.08
C SER A 337 -5.71 19.19 42.73
N GLU A 338 -5.15 19.38 43.93
CA GLU A 338 -4.64 18.30 44.78
C GLU A 338 -5.71 17.24 45.13
N GLU A 339 -6.98 17.63 45.16
CA GLU A 339 -8.13 16.75 45.40
C GLU A 339 -8.67 16.10 44.10
N ASN A 340 -7.92 16.19 42.99
CA ASN A 340 -8.29 15.72 41.66
C ASN A 340 -9.54 16.37 41.05
N GLU A 341 -9.95 17.56 41.54
CA GLU A 341 -10.99 18.34 40.87
C GLU A 341 -10.44 18.87 39.55
N LYS A 342 -11.08 18.54 38.42
CA LYS A 342 -10.76 19.16 37.12
C LYS A 342 -11.04 20.68 37.18
N ILE A 343 -10.02 21.50 36.95
CA ILE A 343 -10.11 22.97 37.03
C ILE A 343 -9.96 23.68 35.67
N SER A 344 -9.70 22.95 34.59
CA SER A 344 -9.69 23.48 33.21
C SER A 344 -10.60 22.69 32.28
N ASN A 345 -10.75 23.17 31.04
CA ASN A 345 -11.19 22.29 29.94
C ASN A 345 -10.20 21.13 29.74
N GLU A 346 -10.70 20.07 29.12
CA GLU A 346 -9.91 18.92 28.69
C GLU A 346 -9.51 19.10 27.22
N ASN A 347 -8.24 18.91 26.92
CA ASN A 347 -7.72 18.84 25.56
C ASN A 347 -7.44 17.39 25.21
N ILE A 348 -7.83 16.96 24.01
CA ILE A 348 -7.44 15.67 23.44
C ILE A 348 -6.38 15.94 22.38
N PHE A 349 -5.25 15.24 22.48
CA PHE A 349 -4.20 15.29 21.48
C PHE A 349 -3.89 13.88 20.99
N VAL A 350 -3.94 13.67 19.67
CA VAL A 350 -3.52 12.43 19.02
C VAL A 350 -2.04 12.56 18.69
N ALA A 351 -1.19 11.86 19.43
CA ALA A 351 0.24 11.85 19.18
C ALA A 351 0.56 10.81 18.09
N ASP A 352 0.55 11.23 16.83
CA ASP A 352 0.79 10.38 15.64
C ASP A 352 1.87 10.92 14.68
N LEU A 353 2.64 11.92 15.13
CA LEU A 353 3.65 12.60 14.30
C LEU A 353 4.84 11.70 13.97
N ARG A 354 5.31 11.72 12.72
CA ARG A 354 6.39 10.84 12.21
C ARG A 354 7.70 11.58 11.94
N GLU A 355 7.71 12.89 12.15
CA GLU A 355 8.81 13.79 11.81
C GLU A 355 10.04 13.54 12.69
N THR A 356 11.18 13.28 12.07
CA THR A 356 12.45 13.09 12.82
C THR A 356 12.94 14.37 13.49
N ASP A 357 12.54 15.54 12.97
CA ASP A 357 12.85 16.85 13.54
C ASP A 357 11.96 17.11 14.77
N PRO A 358 12.52 17.23 15.99
CA PRO A 358 11.74 17.47 17.20
C PRO A 358 10.93 18.77 17.17
N GLN A 359 11.38 19.81 16.46
CA GLN A 359 10.67 21.09 16.39
C GLN A 359 9.33 20.96 15.68
N LYS A 360 9.21 20.04 14.73
CA LYS A 360 7.96 19.74 14.02
C LYS A 360 7.00 18.89 14.85
N ARG A 361 7.43 18.42 16.03
CA ARG A 361 6.66 17.60 16.96
C ARG A 361 6.23 18.36 18.22
N ILE A 362 6.47 19.67 18.25
CA ILE A 362 5.95 20.57 19.27
C ILE A 362 4.53 20.96 18.90
N PHE A 363 3.62 20.87 19.86
CA PHE A 363 2.22 21.23 19.71
C PHE A 363 1.76 22.09 20.87
N ARG A 364 0.76 22.93 20.60
CA ARG A 364 0.31 24.00 21.49
C ARG A 364 -1.11 23.76 21.92
N LEU A 365 -1.34 23.71 23.24
CA LEU A 365 -2.66 23.52 23.83
C LEU A 365 -3.10 24.75 24.62
N ARG A 366 -4.37 25.10 24.47
CA ARG A 366 -5.00 26.20 25.20
C ARG A 366 -5.86 25.65 26.32
N PHE A 367 -5.67 26.19 27.52
CA PHE A 367 -6.41 25.86 28.72
C PHE A 367 -7.20 27.08 29.18
N ASN A 368 -8.49 26.87 29.41
CA ASN A 368 -9.42 27.80 30.00
C ASN A 368 -9.77 27.26 31.39
N PHE A 369 -9.42 28.00 32.42
CA PHE A 369 -9.65 27.65 33.82
C PHE A 369 -11.05 28.06 34.27
N LYS A 370 -11.62 27.30 35.20
CA LYS A 370 -12.86 27.69 35.88
C LYS A 370 -12.66 29.06 36.54
N ASN A 371 -13.62 29.96 36.36
CA ASN A 371 -13.57 31.27 37.01
C ASN A 371 -13.97 31.13 38.49
N LYS A 372 -12.98 30.94 39.36
CA LYS A 372 -13.14 30.80 40.81
C LYS A 372 -11.92 31.35 41.54
N GLN A 373 -12.04 31.55 42.85
CA GLN A 373 -10.90 31.87 43.69
C GLN A 373 -9.99 30.63 43.84
N TYR A 374 -8.71 30.80 43.58
CA TYR A 374 -7.68 29.75 43.73
C TYR A 374 -6.82 30.02 44.97
N ASP A 375 -6.57 28.98 45.77
CA ASP A 375 -5.66 29.07 46.92
C ASP A 375 -4.21 28.89 46.47
N LYS A 376 -3.38 29.91 46.68
CA LYS A 376 -1.96 29.91 46.30
C LYS A 376 -1.10 28.98 47.17
N SER A 377 -1.61 28.56 48.32
CA SER A 377 -0.93 27.61 49.22
C SER A 377 -1.11 26.15 48.78
N GLN A 378 -2.12 25.87 47.95
CA GLN A 378 -2.39 24.55 47.40
C GLN A 378 -1.60 24.29 46.12
N ARG A 379 -1.35 23.01 45.85
CA ARG A 379 -0.72 22.57 44.60
C ARG A 379 -1.77 22.22 43.56
N TYR A 380 -1.48 22.61 42.32
CA TYR A 380 -2.25 22.23 41.16
C TYR A 380 -1.33 21.55 40.16
N TYR A 381 -1.92 20.78 39.27
CA TYR A 381 -1.15 19.95 38.36
C TYR A 381 -1.72 20.05 36.96
N VAL A 382 -0.86 20.18 35.95
CA VAL A 382 -1.21 19.72 34.61
C VAL A 382 -0.91 18.23 34.55
N VAL A 383 -1.89 17.47 34.09
CA VAL A 383 -1.84 16.01 34.00
C VAL A 383 -2.16 15.58 32.58
N ALA A 384 -1.56 14.47 32.14
CA ALA A 384 -1.91 13.80 30.90
C ALA A 384 -2.19 12.32 31.15
N TYR A 385 -3.31 11.84 30.63
CA TYR A 385 -3.74 10.45 30.72
C TYR A 385 -3.84 9.82 29.33
N ASP A 386 -3.34 8.60 29.18
CA ASP A 386 -3.65 7.74 28.03
C ASP A 386 -5.18 7.55 27.96
N GLU A 387 -5.78 7.91 26.84
CA GLU A 387 -7.23 7.82 26.65
C GLU A 387 -7.73 6.37 26.71
N LYS A 388 -6.92 5.40 26.28
CA LYS A 388 -7.32 3.99 26.17
C LYS A 388 -7.28 3.26 27.51
N ASN A 389 -6.25 3.53 28.32
CA ASN A 389 -5.98 2.74 29.53
C ASN A 389 -6.09 3.56 30.82
N ASP A 390 -6.42 4.86 30.73
CA ASP A 390 -6.52 5.80 31.85
C ASP A 390 -5.23 5.89 32.69
N MET A 391 -4.09 5.66 32.05
CA MET A 391 -2.77 5.70 32.70
C MET A 391 -2.23 7.13 32.70
N GLU A 392 -1.87 7.63 33.88
CA GLU A 392 -1.19 8.93 34.02
C GLU A 392 0.25 8.83 33.52
N ILE A 393 0.61 9.64 32.53
CA ILE A 393 1.96 9.66 31.92
C ILE A 393 2.73 10.94 32.21
N LEU A 394 2.03 11.98 32.67
CA LEU A 394 2.60 13.30 32.95
C LEU A 394 1.88 13.88 34.16
N ARG A 395 2.64 14.38 35.12
CA ARG A 395 2.17 15.26 36.19
C ARG A 395 3.20 16.34 36.45
N HIS A 396 2.82 17.59 36.22
CA HIS A 396 3.68 18.74 36.46
C HIS A 396 2.99 19.75 37.36
N ALA A 397 3.63 20.08 38.48
CA ALA A 397 3.08 20.98 39.49
C ALA A 397 3.15 22.44 39.04
N VAL A 398 2.09 23.19 39.32
CA VAL A 398 2.01 24.63 39.13
C VAL A 398 1.34 25.30 40.32
N VAL A 399 1.66 26.58 40.52
CA VAL A 399 0.98 27.47 41.46
C VAL A 399 -0.09 28.25 40.70
N MET A 400 -1.33 28.25 41.20
CA MET A 400 -2.40 29.10 40.66
C MET A 400 -2.38 30.45 41.38
N ASP A 401 -2.16 31.53 40.63
CA ASP A 401 -2.10 32.91 41.11
C ASP A 401 -2.92 33.81 40.19
N ILE A 402 -4.17 33.41 39.97
CA ILE A 402 -5.12 34.13 39.12
C ILE A 402 -5.79 35.20 39.98
N ALA A 403 -5.71 36.46 39.53
CA ALA A 403 -6.45 37.54 40.16
C ALA A 403 -7.95 37.30 39.96
N PHE A 404 -8.69 37.11 41.06
CA PHE A 404 -10.14 37.11 41.03
C PHE A 404 -10.60 38.57 40.87
N ALA A 405 -11.30 38.87 39.77
CA ALA A 405 -12.02 40.12 39.68
C ALA A 405 -13.30 39.94 40.49
N ASP A 406 -13.30 40.43 41.72
CA ASP A 406 -14.56 40.67 42.42
C ASP A 406 -15.43 41.54 41.51
N ASP A 407 -16.66 41.10 41.33
CA ASP A 407 -17.74 41.84 40.71
C ASP A 407 -17.73 43.24 41.33
N PHE A 408 -17.34 44.26 40.56
CA PHE A 408 -17.45 45.65 41.00
C PHE A 408 -18.93 45.93 41.20
N GLY A 409 -19.39 45.76 42.43
CA GLY A 409 -20.70 46.20 42.89
C GLY A 409 -20.80 47.72 42.75
N PHE A 410 -21.17 48.19 41.57
CA PHE A 410 -21.73 49.51 41.42
C PHE A 410 -23.21 49.43 41.82
N ASN A 411 -23.48 49.67 43.11
CA ASN A 411 -24.74 50.28 43.50
C ASN A 411 -24.67 51.76 43.12
N VAL A 412 -25.19 52.12 41.93
CA VAL A 412 -25.96 53.35 41.67
C VAL A 412 -27.06 53.01 40.66
#